data_AF-A0A7S3N1U3-F1
#
_entry.id   AF-A0A7S3N1U3-F1
#
_cell.length_a   1.000
_cell.length_b   1.000
_cell.length_c   1.000
_cell.angle_alpha   90.00
_cell.angle_beta   90.00
_cell.angle_gamma   90.00
#
_symmetry.space_group_name_H-M   'P 1'
#
loop_
_entity.id
_entity.type
_entity.pdbx_description
1 polymer ?
#
loop_
_entity_poly.entity_id
_entity_poly.type
_entity_poly.pdbx_seq_one_letter_code
_entity_poly.pdbx_strand_id
1 'polypeptide(L)'
;KVFERDPNTKKIKGYVDPVHLNILEEFQAVTVPMHKVDISFSLLGIRNLVKKAVKPVVTLCLTNKPESAKTILLEQESFEDTHNPSFGQRVVFEKVSLPTEPICWPYIQVQVRDEGKAGTLLNSRGCEECFTTISLVDFSHGLLSEQDIRYAQ
;
A
#
# COMPACT_ATOMS: atom_id res chain seq x y z
N LYS A 1 18.65 27.42 -41.79
CA LYS A 1 17.37 26.72 -42.06
C LYS A 1 16.26 27.52 -41.39
N VAL A 2 15.26 27.97 -42.14
CA VAL A 2 14.11 28.69 -41.59
C VAL A 2 13.15 27.66 -41.02
N PHE A 3 12.79 27.77 -39.74
CA PHE A 3 11.89 26.83 -39.07
C PHE A 3 10.42 27.19 -39.37
N GLU A 4 9.61 26.22 -39.79
CA GLU A 4 8.16 26.40 -39.96
C GLU A 4 7.48 26.57 -38.59
N ARG A 5 6.66 27.62 -38.44
CA ARG A 5 5.86 27.87 -37.24
C ARG A 5 4.43 27.41 -37.47
N ASP A 6 3.83 26.79 -36.46
CA ASP A 6 2.41 26.47 -36.43
C ASP A 6 1.59 27.78 -36.52
N PRO A 7 0.66 27.90 -37.49
CA PRO A 7 -0.08 29.14 -37.72
C PRO A 7 -1.04 29.49 -36.58
N ASN A 8 -1.47 28.53 -35.76
CA ASN A 8 -2.41 28.75 -34.68
C ASN A 8 -1.72 29.05 -33.34
N THR A 9 -0.57 28.40 -33.08
CA THR A 9 0.12 28.54 -31.77
C THR A 9 1.39 29.39 -31.83
N LYS A 10 1.83 29.79 -33.04
CA LYS A 10 3.11 30.49 -33.31
C LYS A 10 4.35 29.76 -32.81
N LYS A 11 4.22 28.54 -32.27
CA LYS A 11 5.32 27.68 -31.86
C LYS A 11 5.99 27.07 -33.09
N ILE A 12 7.29 26.85 -33.02
CA ILE A 12 8.00 26.14 -34.09
C ILE A 12 7.45 24.71 -34.14
N LYS A 13 7.01 24.29 -35.32
CA LYS A 13 6.39 22.97 -35.51
C LYS A 13 7.42 21.89 -35.23
N GLY A 14 7.13 21.01 -34.27
CA GLY A 14 8.06 19.97 -33.82
C GLY A 14 9.23 20.46 -32.94
N TYR A 15 9.22 21.71 -32.47
CA TYR A 15 10.20 22.16 -31.47
C TYR A 15 9.91 21.49 -30.13
N VAL A 16 10.87 20.72 -29.68
CA VAL A 16 10.85 20.11 -28.36
C VAL A 16 11.78 20.94 -27.48
N ASP A 17 11.21 21.54 -26.43
CA ASP A 17 11.97 22.35 -25.50
C ASP A 17 12.86 21.43 -24.65
N PRO A 18 14.21 21.54 -24.75
CA PRO A 18 15.11 20.68 -23.99
C PRO A 18 14.95 20.85 -22.48
N VAL A 19 14.53 22.03 -22.00
CA VAL A 19 14.27 22.25 -20.56
C VAL A 19 13.02 21.49 -20.13
N HIS A 20 11.96 21.54 -20.94
CA HIS A 20 10.73 20.79 -20.67
C HIS A 20 10.96 19.28 -20.69
N LEU A 21 11.78 18.78 -21.63
CA LEU A 21 12.18 17.37 -21.67
C LEU A 21 12.96 16.98 -20.41
N ASN A 22 13.93 17.79 -20.00
CA ASN A 22 14.76 17.50 -18.84
C ASN A 22 13.90 17.46 -17.56
N ILE A 23 12.95 18.38 -17.42
CA ILE A 23 11.99 18.38 -16.30
C ILE A 23 11.12 17.12 -16.35
N LEU A 24 10.60 16.74 -17.52
CA LEU A 24 9.81 15.52 -17.65
C LEU A 24 10.62 14.26 -17.30
N GLU A 25 11.90 14.21 -17.68
CA GLU A 25 12.80 13.11 -17.34
C GLU A 25 13.06 13.04 -15.83
N GLU A 26 13.31 14.17 -15.17
CA GLU A 26 13.45 14.25 -13.70
C GLU A 26 12.17 13.78 -12.98
N PHE A 27 11.00 14.21 -13.44
CA PHE A 27 9.70 13.78 -12.90
C PHE A 27 9.38 12.31 -13.19
N GLN A 28 9.94 11.71 -14.24
CA GLN A 28 9.77 10.27 -14.49
C GLN A 28 10.72 9.44 -13.63
N ALA A 29 11.93 9.94 -13.40
CA ALA A 29 12.95 9.27 -12.59
C ALA A 29 12.50 8.96 -11.16
N VAL A 30 11.64 9.80 -10.57
CA VAL A 30 11.09 9.59 -9.21
C VAL A 30 10.29 8.30 -9.05
N THR A 31 9.67 7.82 -10.13
CA THR A 31 8.86 6.60 -10.13
C THR A 31 9.64 5.34 -10.50
N VAL A 32 10.92 5.50 -10.85
CA VAL A 32 11.77 4.38 -11.26
C VAL A 32 12.05 3.49 -10.05
N PRO A 33 11.86 2.17 -10.16
CA PRO A 33 12.21 1.24 -9.10
C PRO A 33 13.70 1.30 -8.77
N MET A 34 14.03 1.68 -7.54
CA MET A 34 15.42 1.76 -7.07
C MET A 34 15.77 0.58 -6.16
N HIS A 35 14.83 0.17 -5.30
CA HIS A 35 15.08 -0.86 -4.30
C HIS A 35 14.22 -2.10 -4.54
N LYS A 36 14.82 -3.27 -4.36
CA LYS A 36 14.10 -4.54 -4.27
C LYS A 36 14.28 -5.10 -2.87
N VAL A 37 13.18 -5.18 -2.14
CA VAL A 37 13.18 -5.58 -0.73
C VAL A 37 12.15 -6.65 -0.47
N ASP A 38 12.39 -7.47 0.56
CA ASP A 38 11.38 -8.35 1.12
C ASP A 38 10.74 -7.66 2.31
N ILE A 39 9.41 -7.53 2.30
CA ILE A 39 8.67 -6.89 3.38
C ILE A 39 8.05 -7.99 4.23
N SER A 40 8.52 -8.15 5.46
CA SER A 40 7.96 -9.14 6.39
C SER A 40 7.35 -8.48 7.62
N PHE A 41 6.16 -8.92 8.00
CA PHE A 41 5.47 -8.45 9.19
C PHE A 41 4.74 -9.63 9.84
N SER A 42 4.48 -9.51 11.15
CA SER A 42 3.78 -10.54 11.91
C SER A 42 2.52 -9.94 12.48
N LEU A 43 1.37 -10.55 12.19
CA LEU A 43 0.11 -10.18 12.81
C LEU A 43 -0.16 -11.16 13.95
N LEU A 44 0.08 -10.71 15.18
CA LEU A 44 -0.11 -11.55 16.36
C LEU A 44 -1.60 -11.75 16.64
N GLY A 45 -2.36 -10.66 16.70
CA GLY A 45 -3.78 -10.69 16.99
C GLY A 45 -4.38 -9.30 17.10
N ILE A 46 -5.71 -9.25 17.16
CA ILE A 46 -6.47 -8.03 17.41
C ILE A 46 -6.93 -8.07 18.87
N ARG A 47 -7.03 -6.91 19.52
CA ARG A 47 -7.44 -6.81 20.93
C ARG A 47 -8.65 -5.90 21.09
N ASN A 48 -9.46 -6.21 22.10
CA ASN A 48 -10.57 -5.37 22.57
C ASN A 48 -11.59 -5.04 21.47
N LEU A 49 -11.93 -6.01 20.62
CA LEU A 49 -13.05 -5.83 19.68
C LEU A 49 -14.34 -5.53 20.46
N VAL A 50 -15.14 -4.57 20.01
CA VAL A 50 -16.42 -4.22 20.67
C VAL A 50 -17.37 -5.42 20.69
N LYS A 51 -17.41 -6.18 19.59
CA LYS A 51 -18.17 -7.42 19.46
C LYS A 51 -17.22 -8.61 19.33
N LYS A 52 -17.62 -9.77 19.85
CA LYS A 52 -16.87 -11.02 19.66
C LYS A 52 -16.79 -11.35 18.18
N ALA A 53 -15.58 -11.66 17.73
CA ALA A 53 -15.35 -12.26 16.44
C ALA A 53 -15.72 -13.74 16.50
N VAL A 54 -16.39 -14.23 15.45
CA VAL A 54 -16.81 -15.64 15.31
C VAL A 54 -15.90 -16.36 14.34
N LYS A 55 -15.73 -15.79 13.14
CA LYS A 55 -14.79 -16.27 12.13
C LYS A 55 -14.08 -15.07 11.49
N PRO A 56 -13.19 -14.41 12.25
CA PRO A 56 -12.47 -13.26 11.74
C PRO A 56 -11.46 -13.71 10.69
N VAL A 57 -11.45 -12.97 9.59
CA VAL A 57 -10.53 -13.13 8.48
C VAL A 57 -9.81 -11.81 8.31
N VAL A 58 -8.48 -11.88 8.20
CA VAL A 58 -7.66 -10.70 7.93
C VAL A 58 -7.10 -10.78 6.52
N THR A 59 -7.39 -9.74 5.75
CA THR A 59 -6.86 -9.52 4.42
C THR A 59 -5.74 -8.49 4.50
N LEU A 60 -4.56 -8.89 4.05
CA LEU A 60 -3.38 -8.03 3.98
C LEU A 60 -3.09 -7.73 2.52
N CYS A 61 -2.99 -6.45 2.20
CA CYS A 61 -2.83 -5.98 0.83
C CYS A 61 -1.71 -4.95 0.76
N LEU A 62 -0.69 -5.22 -0.05
CA LEU A 62 0.35 -4.23 -0.37
C LEU A 62 -0.08 -3.45 -1.60
N THR A 63 -0.39 -2.16 -1.47
CA THR A 63 -1.00 -1.44 -2.60
C THR A 63 -0.78 0.08 -2.63
N ASN A 64 -0.76 0.59 -3.86
CA ASN A 64 -1.09 1.96 -4.27
C ASN A 64 -2.25 1.95 -5.31
N LYS A 65 -2.62 0.74 -5.80
CA LYS A 65 -3.60 0.45 -6.86
C LYS A 65 -4.30 -0.90 -6.60
N PRO A 66 -5.64 -0.98 -6.53
CA PRO A 66 -6.37 -2.17 -6.08
C PRO A 66 -6.08 -3.46 -6.88
N GLU A 67 -5.79 -3.32 -8.17
CA GLU A 67 -5.62 -4.44 -9.11
C GLU A 67 -4.27 -5.18 -9.02
N SER A 68 -3.26 -4.58 -8.36
CA SER A 68 -1.95 -5.21 -8.13
C SER A 68 -1.77 -5.75 -6.71
N ALA A 69 -2.87 -5.81 -5.95
CA ALA A 69 -2.88 -6.21 -4.56
C ALA A 69 -2.41 -7.67 -4.37
N LYS A 70 -1.20 -7.86 -3.83
CA LYS A 70 -0.87 -9.16 -3.22
C LYS A 70 -1.72 -9.29 -1.96
N THR A 71 -2.70 -10.18 -2.02
CA THR A 71 -3.63 -10.45 -0.92
C THR A 71 -3.20 -11.68 -0.16
N ILE A 72 -3.06 -11.56 1.15
CA ILE A 72 -2.81 -12.70 2.05
C ILE A 72 -3.94 -12.75 3.06
N LEU A 73 -4.54 -13.93 3.15
CA LEU A 73 -5.70 -14.21 4.00
C LEU A 73 -5.22 -14.96 5.24
N LEU A 74 -5.49 -14.40 6.41
CA LEU A 74 -5.18 -15.02 7.70
C LEU A 74 -6.48 -15.43 8.37
N GLU A 75 -6.54 -16.70 8.75
CA GLU A 75 -7.65 -17.27 9.52
C GLU A 75 -7.23 -17.47 10.97
N GLN A 76 -8.17 -17.29 11.89
CA GLN A 76 -7.95 -17.56 13.31
C GLN A 76 -7.72 -19.06 13.55
N GLU A 77 -6.76 -19.41 14.39
CA GLU A 77 -6.44 -20.83 14.71
C GLU A 77 -7.47 -21.49 15.65
N SER A 78 -8.22 -20.69 16.42
CA SER A 78 -9.23 -21.13 17.38
C SER A 78 -10.65 -20.92 16.86
N PHE A 79 -11.54 -21.86 17.16
CA PHE A 79 -12.97 -21.82 16.80
C PHE A 79 -13.87 -21.16 17.87
N GLU A 80 -13.28 -20.53 18.90
CA GLU A 80 -14.04 -19.87 19.96
C GLU A 80 -14.34 -18.39 19.66
N ASP A 81 -15.59 -18.00 19.94
CA ASP A 81 -16.04 -16.60 19.86
C ASP A 81 -15.22 -15.72 20.84
N THR A 82 -14.43 -14.77 20.32
CA THR A 82 -13.46 -14.01 21.13
C THR A 82 -13.44 -12.51 20.82
N HIS A 83 -13.17 -11.68 21.83
CA HIS A 83 -12.88 -10.25 21.64
C HIS A 83 -11.42 -10.00 21.21
N ASN A 84 -10.59 -11.05 21.26
CA ASN A 84 -9.15 -10.96 21.06
C ASN A 84 -8.66 -12.07 20.12
N PRO A 85 -9.04 -12.05 18.84
CA PRO A 85 -8.63 -13.08 17.91
C PRO A 85 -7.12 -13.04 17.68
N SER A 86 -6.50 -14.22 17.62
CA SER A 86 -5.08 -14.42 17.40
C SER A 86 -4.86 -15.13 16.07
N PHE A 87 -3.88 -14.67 15.31
CA PHE A 87 -3.51 -15.24 14.01
C PHE A 87 -2.11 -15.86 14.07
N GLY A 88 -1.19 -15.27 14.84
CA GLY A 88 0.15 -15.84 15.07
C GLY A 88 1.01 -16.03 13.81
N GLN A 89 0.64 -15.40 12.68
CA GLN A 89 1.24 -15.68 11.38
C GLN A 89 2.22 -14.59 10.96
N ARG A 90 3.37 -15.05 10.44
CA ARG A 90 4.33 -14.21 9.73
C ARG A 90 3.97 -14.18 8.25
N VAL A 91 3.93 -12.98 7.70
CA VAL A 91 3.60 -12.71 6.31
C VAL A 91 4.79 -12.07 5.64
N VAL A 92 5.08 -12.48 4.40
CA VAL A 92 6.21 -11.97 3.62
C VAL A 92 5.73 -11.58 2.22
N PHE A 93 5.95 -10.33 1.85
CA PHE A 93 5.88 -9.87 0.47
C PHE A 93 7.29 -9.90 -0.14
N GLU A 94 7.54 -10.86 -1.00
CA GLU A 94 8.85 -11.01 -1.63
C GLU A 94 9.03 -10.07 -2.83
N LYS A 95 10.27 -9.59 -2.99
CA LYS A 95 10.76 -8.82 -4.15
C LYS A 95 9.90 -7.60 -4.48
N VAL A 96 9.47 -6.89 -3.45
CA VAL A 96 8.74 -5.63 -3.59
C VAL A 96 9.68 -4.60 -4.19
N SER A 97 9.25 -4.01 -5.30
CA SER A 97 9.98 -2.94 -5.97
C SER A 97 9.51 -1.60 -5.41
N LEU A 98 10.41 -0.90 -4.71
CA LEU A 98 10.16 0.43 -4.18
C LEU A 98 10.77 1.49 -5.13
N PRO A 99 9.99 2.50 -5.52
CA PRO A 99 10.50 3.61 -6.32
C PRO A 99 11.51 4.44 -5.51
N THR A 100 12.29 5.27 -6.20
CA THR A 100 13.26 6.18 -5.58
C THR A 100 12.58 7.07 -4.53
N GLU A 101 11.43 7.65 -4.84
CA GLU A 101 10.74 8.55 -3.92
C GLU A 101 9.88 7.82 -2.88
N PRO A 102 10.11 8.03 -1.57
CA PRO A 102 9.37 7.38 -0.49
C PRO A 102 7.87 7.65 -0.51
N ILE A 103 7.46 8.85 -0.95
CA ILE A 103 6.03 9.21 -1.09
C ILE A 103 5.29 8.32 -2.10
N CYS A 104 6.02 7.69 -3.01
CA CYS A 104 5.48 6.76 -4.00
C CYS A 104 5.52 5.29 -3.53
N TRP A 105 6.00 5.02 -2.31
CA TRP A 105 6.03 3.66 -1.78
C TRP A 105 4.61 3.15 -1.50
N PRO A 106 4.34 1.83 -1.69
CA PRO A 106 3.08 1.23 -1.30
C PRO A 106 2.83 1.36 0.21
N TYR A 107 1.57 1.32 0.60
CA TYR A 107 1.19 1.06 1.99
C TYR A 107 0.67 -0.37 2.15
N ILE A 108 0.74 -0.88 3.38
CA ILE A 108 0.09 -2.14 3.73
C ILE A 108 -1.28 -1.82 4.26
N GLN A 109 -2.32 -2.24 3.55
CA GLN A 109 -3.68 -2.23 4.05
C GLN A 109 -3.95 -3.53 4.81
N VAL A 110 -4.44 -3.39 6.04
CA VAL A 110 -4.93 -4.48 6.87
C VAL A 110 -6.43 -4.33 6.95
N GLN A 111 -7.18 -5.30 6.45
CA GLN A 111 -8.63 -5.33 6.53
C GLN A 111 -9.08 -6.54 7.35
N VAL A 112 -9.98 -6.33 8.30
CA VAL A 112 -10.57 -7.38 9.12
C VAL A 112 -12.04 -7.49 8.74
N ARG A 113 -12.49 -8.71 8.46
CA ARG A 113 -13.90 -9.03 8.26
C ARG A 113 -14.27 -10.24 9.11
N ASP A 114 -15.55 -10.40 9.44
CA ASP A 114 -16.04 -11.59 10.13
C ASP A 114 -16.98 -12.35 9.21
N GLU A 115 -16.54 -13.51 8.73
CA GLU A 115 -17.37 -14.35 7.86
C GLU A 115 -18.58 -14.93 8.60
N GLY A 116 -18.54 -14.99 9.94
CA GLY A 116 -19.67 -15.38 10.77
C GLY A 116 -20.87 -14.44 10.67
N LYS A 117 -20.71 -13.22 10.14
CA LYS A 117 -21.81 -12.29 9.85
C LYS A 117 -22.62 -12.64 8.62
N ALA A 118 -22.05 -13.34 7.64
CA ALA A 118 -22.60 -13.46 6.29
C ALA A 118 -23.89 -14.32 6.18
N GLY A 119 -24.43 -14.84 7.30
CA GLY A 119 -25.62 -15.69 7.33
C GLY A 119 -26.80 -15.19 8.17
N THR A 120 -26.70 -14.04 8.83
CA THR A 120 -27.75 -13.56 9.75
C THR A 120 -28.37 -12.24 9.29
N LEU A 121 -29.64 -12.28 8.87
CA LEU A 121 -30.47 -11.11 8.48
C LEU A 121 -30.62 -10.03 9.59
N LEU A 122 -30.18 -10.32 10.82
CA LEU A 122 -30.23 -9.44 11.99
C LEU A 122 -28.82 -9.35 12.60
N ASN A 123 -28.11 -8.25 12.28
CA ASN A 123 -26.71 -7.88 12.58
C ASN A 123 -26.26 -7.94 14.07
N SER A 124 -26.44 -9.06 14.76
CA SER A 124 -26.12 -9.20 16.19
C SER A 124 -24.88 -10.04 16.49
N ARG A 125 -24.42 -10.87 15.56
CA ARG A 125 -23.28 -11.78 15.76
C ARG A 125 -22.09 -11.40 14.87
N GLY A 126 -20.87 -11.58 15.38
CA GLY A 126 -19.62 -11.27 14.69
C GLY A 126 -19.16 -9.82 14.80
N CYS A 127 -17.85 -9.60 14.63
CA CYS A 127 -17.22 -8.29 14.79
C CYS A 127 -17.46 -7.34 13.61
N GLU A 128 -17.26 -6.04 13.84
CA GLU A 128 -17.34 -5.02 12.79
C GLU A 128 -16.21 -5.20 11.78
N GLU A 129 -16.51 -4.89 10.51
CA GLU A 129 -15.45 -4.80 9.51
C GLU A 129 -14.67 -3.51 9.74
N CYS A 130 -13.36 -3.62 9.80
CA CYS A 130 -12.49 -2.46 9.97
C CYS A 130 -11.28 -2.57 9.04
N PHE A 131 -10.65 -1.44 8.76
CA PHE A 131 -9.40 -1.41 8.03
C PHE A 131 -8.45 -0.38 8.63
N THR A 132 -7.16 -0.61 8.44
CA THR A 132 -6.10 0.34 8.76
C THR A 132 -5.00 0.24 7.71
N THR A 133 -4.16 1.25 7.63
CA THR A 133 -3.02 1.31 6.72
C THR A 133 -1.73 1.55 7.49
N ILE A 134 -0.66 0.92 7.02
CA ILE A 134 0.69 1.09 7.57
C ILE A 134 1.56 1.65 6.45
N SER A 135 2.10 2.85 6.66
CA SER A 135 3.08 3.44 5.75
C SER A 135 4.41 2.71 5.88
N LEU A 136 5.04 2.40 4.74
CA LEU A 136 6.37 1.78 4.75
C LEU A 136 7.48 2.79 5.09
N VAL A 137 7.23 4.08 4.90
CA VAL A 137 8.19 5.15 5.18
C VAL A 137 8.60 5.14 6.65
N ASP A 138 7.66 4.83 7.54
CA ASP A 138 7.88 4.74 8.98
C ASP A 138 8.87 3.62 9.37
N PHE A 139 9.13 2.67 8.47
CA PHE A 139 10.01 1.51 8.68
C PHE A 139 11.24 1.53 7.77
N SER A 140 11.54 2.66 7.15
CA SER A 140 12.62 2.83 6.17
C SER A 140 14.03 2.97 6.78
N HIS A 141 14.18 2.76 8.08
CA HIS A 141 15.46 2.91 8.79
C HIS A 141 16.53 1.99 8.17
N GLY A 142 17.55 2.58 7.54
CA GLY A 142 18.62 1.88 6.83
C GLY A 142 18.47 1.79 5.31
N LEU A 143 17.30 2.15 4.75
CA LEU A 143 17.09 2.30 3.30
C LEU A 143 17.19 3.76 2.84
N LEU A 144 16.78 4.69 3.70
CA LEU A 144 16.77 6.13 3.44
C LEU A 144 17.69 6.86 4.40
N SER A 145 18.30 7.96 3.94
CA SER A 145 19.02 8.87 4.84
C SER A 145 18.03 9.68 5.68
N GLU A 146 18.47 10.24 6.81
CA GLU A 146 17.62 11.11 7.63
C GLU A 146 17.09 12.33 6.86
N GLN A 147 17.81 12.79 5.82
CA GLN A 147 17.37 13.89 4.98
C GLN A 147 16.19 13.48 4.10
N ASP A 148 16.23 12.28 3.51
CA ASP A 148 15.16 11.75 2.65
C ASP A 148 13.86 11.53 3.44
N ILE A 149 13.97 11.17 4.72
CA ILE A 149 12.82 10.97 5.62
C ILE A 149 12.12 12.31 5.94
N ARG A 150 12.85 13.42 6.09
CA ARG A 150 12.28 14.74 6.40
C ARG A 150 11.43 15.33 5.27
N TYR A 151 11.74 14.99 4.02
CA TYR A 151 10.96 15.45 2.86
C TYR A 151 9.74 14.56 2.58
N ALA A 152 9.68 13.37 3.19
CA ALA A 152 8.56 12.45 3.05
C ALA A 152 7.46 12.62 4.11
N GLN A 153 7.72 13.40 5.19
CA GLN A 153 6.78 13.68 6.28
C GLN A 153 5.95 14.94 6.06
#